data_AF-A0A952ISX2-F1
#
_entry.id   AF-A0A952ISX2-F1
#
_cell.length_a   1.000
_cell.length_b   1.000
_cell.length_c   1.000
_cell.angle_alpha   90.00
_cell.angle_beta   90.00
_cell.angle_gamma   90.00
#
_symmetry.space_group_name_H-M   'P 1'
#
loop_
_entity.id
_entity.type
_entity.pdbx_description
1 polymer ?
#
loop_
_entity_poly.entity_id
_entity_poly.type
_entity_poly.pdbx_seq_one_letter_code
_entity_poly.pdbx_strand_id
1 'polypeptide(L)'
;MSARYLAMWSGPRNISTAMMRSWGNRSDTTVIDEPFYAYYLASTGIEHPGAAEIIASQPTDWQEVVDNITTEIPGGKTLYYQKHITTHMLPEISRDWLQRLSHCFLIRSPERVVASYSKTRPDTNADDLGYRIQHELFDDMRRLTGTTPTVIDTERFLQNPED
;
A
#
# COMPACT_ATOMS: atom_id res chain seq x y z
N MET A 1 4.39 4.68 -24.84
CA MET A 1 5.23 4.19 -23.72
C MET A 1 4.60 2.90 -23.21
N SER A 2 5.40 1.95 -22.71
CA SER A 2 4.84 0.74 -22.08
C SER A 2 4.11 1.09 -20.79
N ALA A 3 2.98 0.45 -20.51
CA ALA A 3 2.24 0.59 -19.26
C ALA A 3 3.12 0.19 -18.07
N ARG A 4 3.06 0.95 -16.97
CA ARG A 4 3.80 0.69 -15.74
C ARG A 4 2.85 0.66 -14.56
N TYR A 5 3.07 -0.27 -13.65
CA TYR A 5 2.29 -0.41 -12.44
C TYR A 5 3.24 -0.32 -11.24
N LEU A 6 2.97 0.62 -10.33
CA LEU A 6 3.80 0.88 -9.17
C LEU A 6 2.99 0.64 -7.90
N ALA A 7 3.35 -0.40 -7.15
CA ALA A 7 2.83 -0.63 -5.80
C ALA A 7 3.71 0.12 -4.79
N MET A 8 3.12 1.10 -4.12
CA MET A 8 3.71 1.80 -3.00
C MET A 8 3.22 1.20 -1.68
N TRP A 9 4.10 0.46 -1.02
CA TRP A 9 3.81 -0.23 0.23
C TRP A 9 4.20 0.61 1.43
N SER A 10 3.34 0.61 2.44
CA SER A 10 3.60 1.33 3.68
C SER A 10 2.86 0.70 4.86
N GLY A 11 3.46 0.75 6.05
CA GLY A 11 2.69 0.67 7.29
C GLY A 11 1.93 1.99 7.55
N PRO A 12 1.11 2.08 8.61
CA PRO A 12 0.45 3.33 8.98
C PRO A 12 1.46 4.46 9.22
N ARG A 13 1.03 5.72 9.01
CA ARG A 13 1.80 6.96 9.33
C ARG A 13 3.10 7.18 8.52
N ASN A 14 3.14 6.69 7.28
CA ASN A 14 4.30 6.74 6.37
C ASN A 14 4.11 7.61 5.12
N ILE A 15 3.53 8.81 5.22
CA ILE A 15 3.30 9.78 4.12
C ILE A 15 2.66 9.25 2.82
N SER A 16 2.14 8.03 2.80
CA SER A 16 1.68 7.36 1.58
C SER A 16 0.54 8.11 0.89
N THR A 17 -0.38 8.72 1.64
CA THR A 17 -1.42 9.59 1.09
C THR A 17 -0.83 10.84 0.42
N ALA A 18 0.22 11.45 1.00
CA ALA A 18 0.88 12.60 0.39
C ALA A 18 1.59 12.21 -0.91
N MET A 19 2.26 11.06 -0.92
CA MET A 19 2.86 10.48 -2.13
C MET A 19 1.79 10.23 -3.20
N MET A 20 0.69 9.55 -2.86
CA MET A 20 -0.41 9.30 -3.78
C MET A 20 -0.96 10.58 -4.39
N ARG A 21 -1.17 11.64 -3.59
CA ARG A 21 -1.60 12.96 -4.09
C ARG A 21 -0.59 13.59 -5.04
N SER A 22 0.71 13.47 -4.74
CA SER A 22 1.79 13.96 -5.61
C SER A 22 1.77 13.26 -6.98
N TRP A 23 1.69 11.92 -6.98
CA TRP A 23 1.60 11.13 -8.22
C TRP A 23 0.31 11.39 -8.99
N GLY A 24 -0.82 11.57 -8.30
CA GLY A 24 -2.11 11.87 -8.91
C GLY A 24 -2.19 13.23 -9.62
N ASN A 25 -1.27 14.15 -9.32
CA ASN A 25 -1.18 15.44 -10.03
C ASN A 25 -0.46 15.33 -11.39
N ARG A 26 0.10 14.17 -11.74
CA ARG A 26 0.75 13.96 -13.03
C ARG A 26 -0.27 13.61 -14.11
N SER A 27 -0.09 14.18 -15.31
CA SER A 27 -0.99 13.95 -16.44
C SER A 27 -0.94 12.53 -17.01
N ASP A 28 0.12 11.78 -16.72
CA ASP A 28 0.38 10.42 -17.23
C ASP A 28 0.01 9.30 -16.25
N THR A 29 -0.57 9.65 -15.09
CA THR A 29 -0.75 8.74 -13.95
C THR A 29 -2.20 8.61 -13.52
N THR A 30 -2.63 7.37 -13.26
CA THR A 30 -3.84 7.05 -12.51
C THR A 30 -3.43 6.55 -11.12
N VAL A 31 -4.17 6.92 -10.08
CA VAL A 31 -3.92 6.47 -8.69
C VAL A 31 -5.08 5.64 -8.17
N ILE A 32 -4.80 4.67 -7.29
CA ILE A 32 -5.80 3.99 -6.48
C ILE A 32 -5.38 4.00 -5.01
N ASP A 33 -6.34 4.27 -4.14
CA ASP A 33 -6.15 4.39 -2.69
C ASP A 33 -6.58 3.10 -1.98
N GLU A 34 -5.63 2.44 -1.32
CA GLU A 34 -5.83 1.27 -0.45
C GLU A 34 -6.81 0.22 -1.01
N PRO A 35 -6.51 -0.39 -2.17
CA PRO A 35 -7.49 -1.19 -2.92
C PRO A 35 -7.99 -2.45 -2.19
N PHE A 36 -7.26 -2.92 -1.17
CA PHE A 36 -7.63 -4.07 -0.35
C PHE A 36 -8.36 -3.70 0.94
N TYR A 37 -8.71 -2.43 1.15
CA TYR A 37 -9.21 -2.00 2.46
C TYR A 37 -10.59 -2.57 2.79
N ALA A 38 -11.52 -2.55 1.83
CA ALA A 38 -12.82 -3.18 2.01
C ALA A 38 -12.70 -4.69 2.24
N TYR A 39 -11.88 -5.40 1.46
CA TYR A 39 -11.58 -6.82 1.66
C TYR A 39 -11.07 -7.08 3.07
N TYR A 40 -10.10 -6.30 3.54
CA TYR A 40 -9.52 -6.43 4.88
C TYR A 40 -10.57 -6.24 5.98
N LEU A 41 -11.39 -5.19 5.91
CA LEU A 41 -12.43 -4.92 6.91
C LEU A 41 -13.53 -5.99 6.90
N ALA A 42 -13.98 -6.41 5.72
CA ALA A 42 -14.99 -7.45 5.58
C ALA A 42 -14.50 -8.82 6.09
N SER A 43 -13.24 -9.16 5.84
CA SER A 43 -12.66 -10.46 6.22
C SER A 43 -12.29 -10.54 7.68
N THR A 44 -11.80 -9.45 8.28
CA THR A 44 -11.37 -9.43 9.69
C THR A 44 -12.49 -9.12 10.66
N GLY A 45 -13.52 -8.38 10.23
CA GLY A 45 -14.60 -7.90 11.10
C GLY A 45 -14.13 -6.93 12.18
N ILE A 46 -12.93 -6.34 12.04
CA ILE A 46 -12.37 -5.41 13.03
C ILE A 46 -13.27 -4.17 13.16
N GLU A 47 -13.46 -3.71 14.39
CA GLU A 47 -14.23 -2.49 14.64
C GLU A 47 -13.46 -1.27 14.12
N HIS A 48 -14.00 -0.65 13.07
CA HIS A 48 -13.38 0.51 12.43
C HIS A 48 -14.42 1.61 12.15
N PRO A 49 -14.15 2.87 12.53
CA PRO A 49 -15.03 3.99 12.18
C PRO A 49 -15.25 4.09 10.66
N GLY A 50 -16.50 4.06 10.23
CA GLY A 50 -16.88 4.10 8.82
C GLY A 50 -16.59 2.83 8.02
N ALA A 51 -16.41 1.69 8.68
CA ALA A 51 -16.20 0.40 8.01
C ALA A 51 -17.29 0.08 6.97
N ALA A 52 -18.55 0.32 7.30
CA ALA A 52 -19.67 0.05 6.41
C ALA A 52 -19.59 0.87 5.10
N GLU A 53 -19.21 2.15 5.17
CA GLU A 53 -19.05 2.97 3.97
C GLU A 53 -17.85 2.51 3.13
N ILE A 54 -16.73 2.15 3.77
CA ILE A 54 -15.54 1.64 3.08
C ILE A 54 -15.86 0.33 2.37
N ILE A 55 -16.47 -0.63 3.07
CA ILE A 55 -16.89 -1.93 2.54
C ILE A 55 -17.84 -1.77 1.36
N ALA A 56 -18.75 -0.80 1.40
CA ALA A 56 -19.68 -0.53 0.31
C ALA A 56 -19.02 0.13 -0.92
N SER A 57 -17.82 0.72 -0.76
CA SER A 57 -17.16 1.52 -1.80
C SER A 57 -16.14 0.78 -2.66
N GLN A 58 -15.70 -0.41 -2.24
CA GLN A 58 -14.66 -1.19 -2.93
C GLN A 58 -14.99 -2.70 -2.89
N PRO A 59 -14.36 -3.53 -3.75
CA PRO A 59 -14.57 -4.97 -3.73
C PRO A 59 -14.22 -5.61 -2.38
N THR A 60 -15.00 -6.63 -2.02
CA THR A 60 -14.79 -7.47 -0.82
C THR A 60 -14.27 -8.87 -1.15
N ASP A 61 -13.90 -9.08 -2.41
CA ASP A 61 -13.22 -10.27 -2.93
C ASP A 61 -11.81 -9.86 -3.37
N TRP A 62 -10.77 -10.49 -2.81
CA TRP A 62 -9.39 -10.10 -3.09
C TRP A 62 -8.97 -10.42 -4.53
N GLN A 63 -9.55 -11.43 -5.16
CA GLN A 63 -9.29 -11.77 -6.56
C GLN A 63 -9.79 -10.64 -7.46
N GLU A 64 -10.99 -10.11 -7.19
CA GLU A 64 -11.54 -8.96 -7.91
C GLU A 64 -10.64 -7.73 -7.72
N VAL A 65 -10.13 -7.49 -6.51
CA VAL A 65 -9.16 -6.42 -6.25
C VAL A 65 -7.91 -6.59 -7.12
N VAL A 66 -7.31 -7.79 -7.13
CA VAL A 66 -6.11 -8.11 -7.92
C VAL A 66 -6.34 -7.89 -9.41
N ASP A 67 -7.48 -8.35 -9.94
CA ASP A 67 -7.83 -8.15 -11.34
C ASP A 67 -7.89 -6.66 -11.65
N ASN A 68 -8.63 -5.87 -10.87
CA ASN A 68 -8.78 -4.43 -11.07
C ASN A 68 -7.45 -3.66 -11.07
N ILE A 69 -6.48 -4.06 -10.25
CA ILE A 69 -5.20 -3.35 -10.13
C ILE A 69 -4.10 -3.93 -11.04
N THR A 70 -4.37 -4.99 -11.80
CA THR A 70 -3.39 -5.61 -12.71
C THR A 70 -3.86 -5.70 -14.16
N THR A 71 -5.08 -5.22 -14.46
CA THR A 71 -5.62 -5.03 -15.82
C THR A 71 -5.20 -3.68 -16.41
N GLU A 72 -5.83 -3.28 -17.53
CA GLU A 72 -5.56 -2.02 -18.22
C GLU A 72 -5.67 -0.79 -17.29
N ILE A 73 -4.76 0.15 -17.47
CA ILE A 73 -4.71 1.39 -16.69
C ILE A 73 -5.92 2.27 -17.07
N PRO A 74 -6.78 2.65 -16.11
CA PRO A 74 -7.93 3.49 -16.40
C PRO A 74 -7.52 4.84 -17.01
N GLY A 75 -8.34 5.34 -17.95
CA GLY A 75 -8.19 6.68 -18.52
C GLY A 75 -7.05 6.84 -19.54
N GLY A 76 -6.56 5.74 -20.12
CA GLY A 76 -5.52 5.77 -21.17
C GLY A 76 -4.17 6.29 -20.68
N LYS A 77 -3.93 6.23 -19.36
CA LYS A 77 -2.68 6.65 -18.72
C LYS A 77 -1.60 5.59 -18.88
N THR A 78 -0.34 5.99 -18.70
CA THR A 78 0.80 5.08 -18.87
C THR A 78 1.36 4.57 -17.54
N LEU A 79 0.94 5.16 -16.41
CA LEU A 79 1.35 4.76 -15.08
C LEU A 79 0.14 4.53 -14.17
N TYR A 80 0.10 3.41 -13.48
CA TYR A 80 -0.87 3.11 -12.43
C TYR A 80 -0.17 3.03 -11.08
N TYR A 81 -0.36 4.05 -10.25
CA TYR A 81 0.18 4.12 -8.90
C TYR A 81 -0.83 3.57 -7.89
N GLN A 82 -0.40 2.62 -7.07
CA GLN A 82 -1.24 1.93 -6.12
C GLN A 82 -0.72 2.17 -4.71
N LYS A 83 -1.50 2.83 -3.87
CA LYS A 83 -1.18 3.00 -2.46
C LYS A 83 -1.64 1.77 -1.69
N HIS A 84 -0.70 1.03 -1.12
CA HIS A 84 -0.98 -0.18 -0.34
C HIS A 84 -0.58 -0.01 1.13
N ILE A 85 -1.44 -0.52 2.02
CA ILE A 85 -1.13 -0.70 3.44
C ILE A 85 -0.81 -2.16 3.67
N THR A 86 0.36 -2.44 4.26
CA THR A 86 0.88 -3.82 4.36
C THR A 86 -0.02 -4.73 5.19
N THR A 87 -0.67 -4.20 6.23
CA THR A 87 -1.59 -4.99 7.07
C THR A 87 -2.85 -5.46 6.34
N HIS A 88 -3.20 -4.86 5.19
CA HIS A 88 -4.31 -5.34 4.37
C HIS A 88 -3.97 -6.65 3.63
N MET A 89 -2.68 -7.04 3.60
CA MET A 89 -2.22 -8.25 2.90
C MET A 89 -2.40 -9.51 3.75
N LEU A 90 -3.65 -9.95 3.89
CA LEU A 90 -3.99 -11.16 4.62
C LEU A 90 -3.30 -12.42 4.04
N PRO A 91 -3.05 -13.47 4.85
CA PRO A 91 -2.29 -14.65 4.44
C PRO A 91 -2.86 -15.44 3.25
N GLU A 92 -4.19 -15.41 3.08
CA GLU A 92 -4.90 -16.11 2.01
C GLU A 92 -4.78 -15.43 0.63
N ILE A 93 -4.34 -14.17 0.58
CA ILE A 93 -4.13 -13.45 -0.67
C ILE A 93 -2.85 -13.98 -1.32
N SER A 94 -2.97 -14.61 -2.50
CA SER A 94 -1.82 -15.07 -3.27
C SER A 94 -0.82 -13.93 -3.51
N ARG A 95 0.48 -14.26 -3.55
CA ARG A 95 1.56 -13.28 -3.84
C ARG A 95 1.95 -13.27 -5.32
N ASP A 96 1.40 -14.16 -6.15
CA ASP A 96 1.83 -14.34 -7.54
C ASP A 96 1.59 -13.10 -8.42
N TRP A 97 0.55 -12.31 -8.13
CA TRP A 97 0.25 -11.09 -8.88
C TRP A 97 1.29 -9.99 -8.69
N LEU A 98 2.08 -10.05 -7.61
CA LEU A 98 3.12 -9.05 -7.32
C LEU A 98 4.17 -8.99 -8.43
N GLN A 99 4.46 -10.11 -9.10
CA GLN A 99 5.43 -10.14 -10.21
C GLN A 99 5.06 -9.23 -11.39
N ARG A 100 3.81 -8.78 -11.48
CA ARG A 100 3.29 -7.91 -12.54
C ARG A 100 3.57 -6.43 -12.26
N LEU A 101 4.13 -6.10 -11.09
CA LEU A 101 4.25 -4.74 -10.58
C LEU A 101 5.72 -4.39 -10.29
N SER A 102 6.00 -3.09 -10.30
CA SER A 102 7.18 -2.54 -9.64
C SER A 102 6.83 -2.18 -8.20
N HIS A 103 7.78 -2.35 -7.28
CA HIS A 103 7.53 -2.18 -5.86
C HIS A 103 8.43 -1.13 -5.22
N CYS A 104 7.83 -0.30 -4.38
CA CYS A 104 8.52 0.64 -3.54
C CYS A 104 7.95 0.58 -2.12
N PHE A 105 8.83 0.63 -1.12
CA PHE A 105 8.46 0.58 0.29
C PHE A 105 8.79 1.90 0.97
N LEU A 106 7.80 2.46 1.66
CA LEU A 106 7.99 3.61 2.53
C LEU A 106 8.26 3.11 3.94
N ILE A 107 9.38 3.54 4.51
CA ILE A 107 9.75 3.22 5.90
C ILE A 107 9.88 4.48 6.74
N ARG A 108 9.76 4.29 8.05
CA ARG A 108 9.97 5.30 9.07
C ARG A 108 10.39 4.63 10.37
N SER A 109 11.17 5.34 11.19
CA SER A 109 11.56 4.92 12.53
C SER A 109 10.33 4.41 13.34
N PRO A 110 10.38 3.15 13.83
CA PRO A 110 9.32 2.56 14.65
C PRO A 110 8.94 3.39 15.86
N GLU A 111 9.92 4.00 16.53
CA GLU A 111 9.71 4.83 17.73
C GLU A 111 8.78 6.02 17.41
N ARG A 112 8.95 6.63 16.25
CA ARG A 112 8.16 7.77 15.78
C ARG A 112 6.76 7.35 15.34
N VAL A 113 6.63 6.18 14.70
CA VAL A 113 5.33 5.64 14.29
C VAL A 113 4.51 5.29 15.53
N VAL A 114 5.09 4.56 16.50
CA VAL A 114 4.45 4.23 17.78
C VAL A 114 3.98 5.50 18.49
N ALA A 115 4.86 6.50 18.64
CA ALA A 115 4.53 7.75 19.32
C ALA A 115 3.41 8.57 18.62
N SER A 116 3.27 8.44 17.30
CA SER A 116 2.18 9.09 16.55
C SER A 116 0.88 8.28 16.57
N TYR A 117 0.97 6.95 16.49
CA TYR A 117 -0.17 6.08 16.27
C TYR A 117 -0.91 5.79 17.59
N SER A 118 -0.17 5.65 18.70
CA SER A 118 -0.75 5.47 20.04
C SER A 118 -1.64 6.64 20.50
N LYS A 119 -1.42 7.85 19.98
CA LYS A 119 -2.27 9.02 20.25
C LYS A 119 -3.69 8.87 19.71
N THR A 120 -3.85 8.11 18.63
CA THR A 120 -5.14 7.92 17.95
C THR A 120 -5.71 6.51 18.15
N ARG A 121 -4.88 5.55 18.54
CA ARG A 121 -5.23 4.14 18.78
C ARG A 121 -4.49 3.63 20.01
N PRO A 122 -5.03 3.85 21.23
CA PRO A 122 -4.33 3.52 22.47
C PRO A 122 -4.07 2.01 22.66
N ASP A 123 -4.90 1.14 22.10
CA ASP A 123 -4.76 -0.33 22.20
C ASP A 123 -3.91 -0.96 21.08
N THR A 124 -3.02 -0.17 20.46
CA THR A 124 -2.15 -0.63 19.37
C THR A 124 -1.13 -1.66 19.85
N ASN A 125 -0.99 -2.76 19.12
CA ASN A 125 0.09 -3.72 19.28
C ASN A 125 1.11 -3.65 18.11
N ALA A 126 2.18 -4.44 18.18
CA ALA A 126 3.24 -4.40 17.18
C ALA A 126 2.79 -4.87 15.78
N ASP A 127 1.82 -5.78 15.69
CA ASP A 127 1.31 -6.28 14.41
C ASP A 127 0.52 -5.18 13.66
N ASP A 128 -0.16 -4.29 14.38
CA ASP A 128 -0.90 -3.15 13.81
C ASP A 128 0.02 -2.14 13.07
N LEU A 129 1.32 -2.13 13.41
CA LEU A 129 2.31 -1.28 12.75
C LEU A 129 2.76 -1.85 11.40
N GLY A 130 2.49 -3.13 11.14
CA GLY A 130 2.73 -3.75 9.84
C GLY A 130 4.19 -3.98 9.47
N TYR A 131 5.17 -3.72 10.35
CA TYR A 131 6.61 -3.88 10.04
C TYR A 131 6.99 -5.33 9.71
N ARG A 132 6.42 -6.30 10.43
CA ARG A 132 6.65 -7.72 10.17
C ARG A 132 6.16 -8.11 8.76
N ILE A 133 4.91 -7.79 8.45
CA ILE A 133 4.31 -8.05 7.13
C ILE A 133 5.06 -7.29 6.04
N GLN A 134 5.51 -6.06 6.31
CA GLN A 134 6.31 -5.27 5.37
C GLN A 134 7.64 -5.95 5.01
N HIS A 135 8.33 -6.52 6.00
CA HIS A 135 9.55 -7.28 5.79
C HIS A 135 9.30 -8.57 4.99
N GLU A 136 8.25 -9.33 5.37
CA GLU A 136 7.83 -10.55 4.66
C GLU A 136 7.53 -10.25 3.17
N LEU A 137 6.73 -9.21 2.90
CA LEU A 137 6.42 -8.78 1.53
C LEU A 137 7.65 -8.35 0.75
N PHE A 138 8.62 -7.68 1.39
CA PHE A 138 9.87 -7.29 0.74
C PHE A 138 10.68 -8.51 0.29
N ASP A 139 10.81 -9.52 1.17
CA ASP A 139 11.52 -10.76 0.85
C ASP A 139 10.79 -11.59 -0.22
N ASP A 140 9.46 -11.67 -0.13
CA ASP A 140 8.63 -12.33 -1.14
C ASP A 140 8.80 -11.68 -2.51
N MET A 141 8.72 -10.35 -2.60
CA MET A 141 8.91 -9.63 -3.86
C MET A 141 10.30 -9.85 -4.42
N ARG A 142 11.35 -9.73 -3.59
CA ARG A 142 12.73 -9.99 -4.01
C ARG A 142 12.91 -11.39 -4.58
N ARG A 143 12.26 -12.40 -3.97
CA ARG A 143 12.29 -13.79 -4.43
C ARG A 143 11.50 -13.97 -5.73
N LEU A 144 10.32 -13.37 -5.85
CA LEU A 144 9.43 -13.52 -6.99
C LEU A 144 9.93 -12.78 -8.25
N THR A 145 10.47 -11.57 -8.09
CA THR A 145 10.88 -10.73 -9.23
C THR A 145 12.37 -10.84 -9.56
N GLY A 146 13.18 -11.37 -8.63
CA GLY A 146 14.64 -11.34 -8.74
C GLY A 146 15.24 -9.93 -8.61
N THR A 147 14.44 -8.92 -8.30
CA THR A 147 14.85 -7.52 -8.13
C THR A 147 14.59 -7.06 -6.70
N THR A 148 15.52 -6.31 -6.14
CA THR A 148 15.33 -5.71 -4.81
C THR A 148 14.40 -4.51 -4.93
N PRO A 149 13.25 -4.48 -4.22
CA PRO A 149 12.36 -3.31 -4.21
C PRO A 149 13.06 -2.05 -3.71
N THR A 150 12.67 -0.89 -4.24
CA THR A 150 13.16 0.40 -3.73
C THR A 150 12.64 0.63 -2.31
N VAL A 151 13.47 1.16 -1.43
CA VAL A 151 13.09 1.55 -0.07
C VAL A 151 13.37 3.03 0.12
N ILE A 152 12.35 3.78 0.55
CA ILE A 152 12.42 5.22 0.81
C ILE A 152 12.22 5.44 2.31
N ASP A 153 13.23 6.03 2.94
CA ASP A 153 13.08 6.62 4.27
C ASP A 153 12.26 7.91 4.15
N THR A 154 11.06 7.88 4.69
CA THR A 154 10.10 8.99 4.58
C THR A 154 10.54 10.24 5.34
N GLU A 155 11.35 10.11 6.39
CA GLU A 155 11.86 11.26 7.13
C GLU A 155 12.94 11.98 6.33
N ARG A 156 13.87 11.22 5.75
CA ARG A 156 14.89 11.78 4.85
C ARG A 156 14.24 12.40 3.61
N PHE A 157 13.27 11.71 3.03
CA PHE A 157 12.56 12.20 1.84
C PHE A 157 11.84 13.52 2.09
N LEU A 158 11.20 13.69 3.25
CA LEU A 158 10.54 14.96 3.59
C LEU A 158 11.51 16.12 3.80
N GLN A 159 12.76 15.85 4.19
CA GLN A 159 13.78 16.89 4.37
C GLN A 159 14.33 17.39 3.04
N ASN A 160 14.39 16.52 2.03
CA ASN A 160 14.89 16.86 0.71
C ASN A 160 14.21 16.02 -0.38
N PRO A 161 13.00 16.42 -0.84
CA PRO A 161 12.17 15.61 -1.73
C PRO A 161 12.64 15.61 -3.20
N GLU A 162 13.60 16.47 -3.56
CA GLU A 162 14.14 16.58 -4.92
C GLU A 162 15.32 15.62 -5.17
N ASP A 163 15.99 15.16 -4.11
CA ASP A 163 17.17 14.27 -4.11
C ASP A 163 16.81 12.78 -3.90
#